data_AF-A0A8T3YU31-F1
#
_entry.id   AF-A0A8T3YU31-F1
#
_cell.length_a   1.000
_cell.length_b   1.000
_cell.length_c   1.000
_cell.angle_alpha   90.00
_cell.angle_beta   90.00
_cell.angle_gamma   90.00
#
_symmetry.space_group_name_H-M   'P 1'
#
loop_
_entity.id
_entity.type
_entity.pdbx_description
1 polymer ?
#
loop_
_entity_poly.entity_id
_entity_poly.type
_entity_poly.pdbx_seq_one_letter_code
_entity_poly.pdbx_strand_id
1 'polypeptide(L)'
;MIKMRTNHMQNLEKWAHFVRNNPTKWKKIHTQFINAQFEKAYAFIDKLLKQPNGREKIIKLYKIGNLKGYPNLLRTNQVWNRINRTNRK
;
A
#
# COMPACT_ATOMS: atom_id res chain seq x y z
N MET A 1 6.74 16.92 -29.05
CA MET A 1 7.84 17.07 -28.08
C MET A 1 7.27 16.84 -26.67
N ILE A 2 7.51 15.67 -26.08
CA ILE A 2 6.98 15.32 -24.75
C ILE A 2 7.75 16.14 -23.73
N LYS A 3 7.07 17.09 -23.07
CA LYS A 3 7.63 17.89 -21.98
C LYS A 3 7.82 16.97 -20.77
N MET A 4 8.90 16.19 -20.74
CA MET A 4 9.31 15.48 -19.53
C MET A 4 9.43 16.53 -18.43
N ARG A 5 8.61 16.38 -17.38
CA ARG A 5 8.61 17.30 -16.24
C ARG A 5 10.02 17.28 -15.66
N THR A 6 10.76 18.38 -15.80
CA THR A 6 12.14 18.57 -15.34
C THR A 6 12.37 18.06 -13.91
N ASN A 7 11.36 18.18 -13.04
CA ASN A 7 11.35 17.68 -11.68
C ASN A 7 11.47 16.13 -11.58
N HIS A 8 10.83 15.38 -12.48
CA HIS A 8 10.88 13.91 -12.45
C HIS A 8 12.28 13.37 -12.71
N MET A 9 12.96 13.86 -13.75
CA MET A 9 14.33 13.43 -14.09
C MET A 9 15.32 13.83 -12.98
N GLN A 10 15.21 15.03 -12.45
CA GLN A 10 16.05 15.48 -11.33
C GLN A 10 15.90 14.59 -10.08
N ASN A 11 14.68 14.13 -9.78
CA ASN A 11 14.45 13.23 -8.64
C ASN A 11 15.02 11.82 -8.92
N LEU A 12 14.92 11.33 -10.16
CA LEU A 12 15.54 10.07 -10.56
C LEU A 12 17.06 10.13 -10.45
N GLU A 13 17.69 11.22 -10.90
CA GLU A 13 19.14 11.43 -10.78
C GLU A 13 19.58 11.47 -9.32
N LYS A 14 18.90 12.25 -8.48
CA LYS A 14 19.17 12.30 -7.03
C LYS A 14 19.04 10.92 -6.38
N TRP A 15 18.01 10.17 -6.73
CA TRP A 15 17.81 8.82 -6.23
C TRP A 15 18.91 7.87 -6.69
N ALA A 16 19.28 7.91 -7.98
CA ALA A 16 20.36 7.09 -8.52
C ALA A 16 21.70 7.39 -7.84
N HIS A 17 22.01 8.67 -7.61
CA HIS A 17 23.20 9.07 -6.86
C HIS A 17 23.16 8.55 -5.41
N PHE A 18 22.02 8.68 -4.73
CA PHE A 18 21.86 8.16 -3.37
C PHE A 18 22.10 6.65 -3.30
N VAL A 19 21.52 5.87 -4.22
CA VAL A 19 21.69 4.41 -4.28
C VAL A 19 23.14 4.03 -4.52
N ARG A 20 23.82 4.65 -5.49
CA ARG A 20 25.24 4.40 -5.80
C ARG A 20 26.14 4.69 -4.60
N ASN A 21 25.88 5.77 -3.87
CA ASN A 21 26.69 6.19 -2.72
C ASN A 21 26.37 5.42 -1.42
N ASN A 22 25.28 4.63 -1.39
CA ASN A 22 24.82 3.93 -0.17
C ASN A 22 24.46 2.45 -0.44
N PRO A 23 25.34 1.64 -1.05
CA PRO A 23 25.01 0.35 -1.66
C PRO A 23 24.34 -0.66 -0.72
N THR A 24 24.61 -0.60 0.59
CA THR A 24 24.05 -1.50 1.61
C THR A 24 22.87 -0.90 2.37
N LYS A 25 22.71 0.43 2.38
CA LYS A 25 21.70 1.14 3.20
C LYS A 25 20.45 1.53 2.42
N TRP A 26 20.58 1.81 1.12
CA TRP A 26 19.47 2.33 0.31
C TRP A 26 18.25 1.39 0.32
N LYS A 27 18.50 0.07 0.32
CA LYS A 27 17.44 -0.95 0.27
C LYS A 27 16.52 -0.86 1.49
N LYS A 28 17.08 -0.69 2.69
CA LYS A 28 16.30 -0.57 3.93
C LYS A 28 15.36 0.65 3.88
N ILE A 29 15.88 1.81 3.51
CA ILE A 29 15.12 3.06 3.45
C ILE A 29 14.02 2.96 2.38
N HIS A 30 14.36 2.44 1.20
CA HIS A 30 13.39 2.22 0.14
C HIS A 30 12.27 1.27 0.58
N THR A 31 12.62 0.12 1.17
CA THR A 31 11.62 -0.83 1.67
C THR A 31 10.73 -0.22 2.74
N GLN A 32 11.29 0.56 3.68
CA GLN A 32 10.50 1.27 4.69
C GLN A 32 9.51 2.26 4.06
N PHE A 33 9.96 3.02 3.06
CA PHE A 33 9.08 3.96 2.34
C PHE A 33 7.94 3.23 1.63
N ILE A 34 8.24 2.16 0.89
CA ILE A 34 7.24 1.35 0.17
C ILE A 34 6.26 0.70 1.16
N ASN A 35 6.75 0.13 2.25
CA ASN A 35 5.92 -0.46 3.29
C ASN A 35 4.97 0.57 3.90
N ALA A 36 5.45 1.79 4.19
CA ALA A 36 4.61 2.86 4.72
C ALA A 36 3.46 3.25 3.77
N GLN A 37 3.65 3.16 2.44
CA GLN A 37 2.56 3.37 1.48
C GLN A 37 1.50 2.27 1.58
N PHE A 38 1.93 1.01 1.68
CA PHE A 38 1.01 -0.12 1.87
C PHE A 38 0.27 -0.04 3.22
N GLU A 39 0.95 0.31 4.30
CA GLU A 39 0.33 0.51 5.62
C GLU A 39 -0.76 1.58 5.57
N LYS A 40 -0.49 2.72 4.90
CA LYS A 40 -1.51 3.76 4.70
C LYS A 40 -2.69 3.26 3.86
N ALA A 41 -2.42 2.51 2.80
CA ALA A 41 -3.48 1.93 1.97
C ALA A 41 -4.35 0.96 2.79
N TYR A 42 -3.74 0.06 3.56
CA TYR A 42 -4.47 -0.87 4.42
C TYR A 42 -5.28 -0.14 5.49
N ALA A 43 -4.70 0.86 6.15
CA ALA A 43 -5.41 1.67 7.14
C ALA A 43 -6.62 2.40 6.53
N PHE A 44 -6.50 2.89 5.29
CA PHE A 44 -7.62 3.49 4.55
C PHE A 44 -8.72 2.46 4.26
N ILE A 45 -8.36 1.28 3.80
CA ILE A 45 -9.31 0.19 3.55
C ILE A 45 -10.02 -0.23 4.84
N ASP A 46 -9.28 -0.40 5.94
CA ASP A 46 -9.84 -0.74 7.24
C ASP A 46 -10.82 0.32 7.74
N LYS A 47 -10.50 1.62 7.54
CA LYS A 47 -11.42 2.72 7.85
C LYS A 47 -12.68 2.67 7.00
N LEU A 48 -12.56 2.37 5.71
CA LEU A 48 -13.71 2.22 4.83
C LEU A 48 -14.59 1.04 5.28
N LEU A 49 -14.02 -0.13 5.55
CA LEU A 49 -14.78 -1.33 5.95
C LEU A 49 -15.60 -1.15 7.23
N LYS A 50 -15.22 -0.22 8.11
CA LYS A 50 -15.98 0.12 9.32
C LYS A 50 -17.23 0.98 9.05
N GLN A 51 -17.37 1.52 7.84
CA GLN A 51 -18.54 2.32 7.47
C GLN A 51 -19.71 1.42 7.01
N PRO A 52 -20.98 1.84 7.20
CA PRO A 52 -22.14 1.04 6.81
C PRO A 52 -22.17 0.59 5.34
N ASN A 53 -21.57 1.36 4.42
CA ASN A 53 -21.46 1.05 2.99
C ASN A 53 -19.99 0.92 2.52
N GLY A 54 -19.09 0.62 3.45
CA GLY A 54 -17.66 0.55 3.21
C GLY A 54 -17.25 -0.45 2.14
N ARG A 55 -17.90 -1.60 2.16
CA ARG A 55 -17.61 -2.72 1.27
C ARG A 55 -17.97 -2.40 -0.18
N GLU A 56 -19.15 -1.83 -0.40
CA GLU A 56 -19.62 -1.39 -1.72
C GLU A 56 -18.69 -0.33 -2.31
N LYS A 57 -18.24 0.62 -1.47
CA LYS A 57 -17.28 1.65 -1.86
C LYS A 57 -15.95 1.04 -2.35
N ILE A 58 -15.42 0.04 -1.63
CA ILE A 58 -14.16 -0.62 -2.01
C ILE A 58 -14.32 -1.37 -3.35
N ILE A 59 -15.41 -2.13 -3.51
CA ILE A 59 -15.70 -2.87 -4.75
C ILE A 59 -15.74 -1.90 -5.94
N LYS A 60 -16.42 -0.76 -5.78
CA LYS A 60 -16.50 0.29 -6.80
C LYS A 60 -15.15 0.95 -7.07
N LEU A 61 -14.40 1.29 -6.02
CA LEU A 61 -13.11 1.99 -6.13
C LEU A 61 -12.07 1.15 -6.88
N TYR A 62 -12.00 -0.15 -6.59
CA TYR A 62 -11.03 -1.07 -7.20
C TYR A 62 -11.59 -1.84 -8.41
N LYS A 63 -12.83 -1.56 -8.83
CA LYS A 63 -13.51 -2.23 -9.95
C LYS A 63 -13.44 -3.76 -9.86
N ILE A 64 -13.70 -4.30 -8.67
CA ILE A 64 -13.56 -5.73 -8.40
C ILE A 64 -14.75 -6.47 -9.01
N GLY A 65 -14.57 -7.05 -10.20
CA GLY A 65 -15.59 -7.86 -10.87
C GLY A 65 -15.68 -9.30 -10.38
N ASN A 66 -14.55 -9.88 -9.91
CA ASN A 66 -14.51 -11.25 -9.40
C ASN A 66 -14.32 -11.29 -7.88
N LEU A 67 -15.43 -11.18 -7.17
CA LEU A 67 -15.48 -11.22 -5.71
C LEU A 67 -14.93 -12.54 -5.11
N LYS A 68 -15.01 -13.67 -5.85
CA LYS A 68 -14.51 -14.97 -5.39
C LYS A 68 -12.99 -15.00 -5.27
N GLY A 69 -12.27 -14.19 -6.06
CA GLY A 69 -10.82 -14.04 -5.99
C GLY A 69 -10.33 -13.22 -4.79
N TYR A 70 -11.24 -12.56 -4.06
CA TYR A 70 -10.93 -11.71 -2.92
C TYR A 70 -11.70 -12.15 -1.67
N PRO A 71 -11.48 -13.39 -1.18
CA PRO A 71 -12.23 -13.96 -0.06
C PRO A 71 -12.11 -13.13 1.23
N ASN A 72 -11.01 -12.39 1.39
CA ASN A 72 -10.80 -11.50 2.54
C ASN A 72 -11.70 -10.25 2.52
N LEU A 73 -12.19 -9.82 1.34
CA LEU A 73 -13.20 -8.76 1.22
C LEU A 73 -14.62 -9.27 1.47
N LEU A 74 -14.81 -10.60 1.46
CA LEU A 74 -16.10 -11.25 1.73
C LEU A 74 -16.31 -11.58 3.21
N ARG A 75 -15.23 -11.64 4.00
CA ARG A 75 -15.28 -11.93 5.45
C ARG A 75 -15.44 -10.64 6.24
N THR A 76 -16.69 -10.27 6.49
CA THR A 76 -17.09 -9.00 7.11
C THR A 76 -16.64 -8.76 8.55
N ASN A 77 -15.98 -9.68 9.27
CA ASN A 77 -15.65 -9.43 10.70
C ASN A 77 -14.44 -10.20 11.27
N GLN A 78 -13.57 -10.84 10.47
CA GLN A 78 -12.55 -11.76 11.03
C GLN A 78 -11.08 -11.33 10.86
N VAL A 79 -10.76 -10.32 10.04
CA VAL A 79 -9.35 -9.93 9.82
C VAL A 79 -8.72 -9.29 11.07
N TRP A 80 -9.52 -8.60 11.89
CA TRP A 80 -9.07 -8.05 13.18
C TRP A 80 -8.55 -9.11 14.17
N ASN A 81 -9.01 -10.36 14.05
CA ASN A 81 -8.62 -11.43 14.99
C ASN A 81 -7.35 -12.19 14.61
N ARG A 82 -6.84 -12.04 13.37
CA ARG A 82 -5.65 -12.78 12.92
C ARG A 82 -4.35 -12.01 13.18
N ILE A 83 -4.37 -10.68 13.04
CA ILE A 83 -3.19 -9.83 13.26
C ILE A 83 -2.90 -9.66 14.77
N ASN A 84 -3.92 -9.67 15.63
CA ASN A 84 -3.75 -9.51 17.08
C ASN A 84 -3.45 -10.80 17.86
N ARG A 85 -3.37 -11.96 17.19
CA ARG A 85 -2.98 -13.24 17.82
C ARG A 85 -1.48 -13.55 17.68
N THR A 86 -0.78 -12.92 16.74
CA THR A 86 0.67 -13.12 16.54
C THR A 86 1.54 -12.25 17.46
N ASN A 87 0.96 -11.27 18.18
CA ASN A 87 1.66 -10.43 19.16
C ASN A 87 1.37 -10.79 20.63
N ARG A 88 0.79 -11.97 20.89
CA ARG A 88 0.60 -12.55 22.23
C ARG A 88 1.21 -13.96 22.30
N LYS A 89 2.49 -14.06 22.00
CA LYS A 89 3.36 -15.15 22.46
C LYS A 89 4.73 -14.56 22.72
#